data_AF-A0A1S1NBB1-F1
#
_entry.id   AF-A0A1S1NBB1-F1
#
_cell.length_a   1.000
_cell.length_b   1.000
_cell.length_c   1.000
_cell.angle_alpha   90.00
_cell.angle_beta   90.00
_cell.angle_gamma   90.00
#
_symmetry.space_group_name_H-M   'P 1'
#
loop_
_entity.id
_entity.type
_entity.pdbx_description
1 polymer ?
#
loop_
_entity_poly.entity_id
_entity_poly.type
_entity_poly.pdbx_seq_one_letter_code
_entity_poly.pdbx_strand_id
1 'polypeptide(L)'
;MFKSLSLVVALSTITSVSAQVEYSAANASPESKVCVIAAQQGLSAARTEAQKYGINISRFSKTLECNGEDIRDIAKQAGFVEAQTQDKAVALVAKTASAETELCIKAAKDGVASIAVHGHKARSLRCNNLPVKEFVKQYGKVAI
;
A
#
# COMPACT_ATOMS: atom_id res chain seq x y z
N MET A 1 29.88 51.30 -14.10
CA MET A 1 29.11 50.88 -12.90
C MET A 1 27.90 50.10 -13.37
N PHE A 2 27.97 48.77 -13.38
CA PHE A 2 26.86 47.91 -13.81
C PHE A 2 26.07 47.48 -12.56
N LYS A 3 24.82 47.96 -12.45
CA LYS A 3 23.89 47.61 -11.36
C LYS A 3 23.22 46.28 -11.72
N SER A 4 23.58 45.21 -11.02
CA SER A 4 22.98 43.88 -11.17
C SER A 4 21.54 43.88 -10.65
N LEU A 5 20.59 43.52 -11.50
CA LEU A 5 19.19 43.26 -11.13
C LEU A 5 19.07 41.78 -10.72
N SER A 6 18.94 41.49 -9.44
CA SER A 6 18.65 40.13 -8.96
C SER A 6 17.14 39.86 -9.05
N LEU A 7 16.75 39.00 -9.98
CA LEU A 7 15.40 38.45 -10.11
C LEU A 7 15.26 37.25 -9.17
N VAL A 8 14.53 37.41 -8.07
CA VAL A 8 14.18 36.30 -7.17
C VAL A 8 12.94 35.60 -7.71
N VAL A 9 13.12 34.40 -8.27
CA VAL A 9 12.00 33.54 -8.69
C VAL A 9 11.56 32.72 -7.47
N ALA A 10 10.37 33.02 -6.94
CA ALA A 10 9.75 32.21 -5.91
C ALA A 10 9.20 30.92 -6.55
N LEU A 11 9.84 29.78 -6.28
CA LEU A 11 9.30 28.47 -6.64
C LEU A 11 8.22 28.09 -5.61
N SER A 12 6.96 28.27 -5.97
CA SER A 12 5.84 27.68 -5.24
C SER A 12 5.79 26.18 -5.54
N THR A 13 6.23 25.35 -4.61
CA THR A 13 6.08 23.89 -4.68
C THR A 13 4.60 23.54 -4.49
N ILE A 14 3.95 23.08 -5.56
CA ILE A 14 2.61 22.50 -5.47
C ILE A 14 2.76 21.14 -4.77
N THR A 15 2.48 21.09 -3.47
CA THR A 15 2.28 19.82 -2.78
C THR A 15 0.91 19.30 -3.18
N SER A 16 0.85 18.33 -4.09
CA SER A 16 -0.36 17.60 -4.42
C SER A 16 -0.83 16.83 -3.17
N VAL A 17 -1.78 17.39 -2.43
CA VAL A 17 -2.51 16.69 -1.38
C VAL A 17 -3.39 15.65 -2.06
N SER A 18 -3.04 14.38 -1.91
CA SER A 18 -3.96 13.27 -2.19
C SER A 18 -5.13 13.39 -1.22
N ALA A 19 -6.28 13.86 -1.70
CA ALA A 19 -7.50 13.82 -0.92
C ALA A 19 -7.91 12.35 -0.73
N GLN A 20 -7.89 11.88 0.51
CA GLN A 20 -8.43 10.56 0.85
C GLN A 20 -9.95 10.65 0.75
N VAL A 21 -10.54 9.95 -0.23
CA VAL A 21 -11.99 9.87 -0.39
C VAL A 21 -12.51 8.75 0.51
N GLU A 22 -13.26 9.10 1.54
CA GLU A 22 -13.90 8.14 2.44
C GLU A 22 -15.28 7.74 1.90
N TYR A 23 -15.46 6.45 1.58
CA TYR A 23 -16.73 5.92 1.10
C TYR A 23 -17.55 5.38 2.28
N SER A 24 -18.71 5.99 2.52
CA SER A 24 -19.69 5.55 3.51
C SER A 24 -20.99 5.08 2.85
N ALA A 25 -21.70 4.14 3.48
CA ALA A 25 -22.98 3.67 2.98
C ALA A 25 -24.02 4.79 3.09
N ALA A 26 -24.71 5.11 1.99
CA ALA A 26 -25.75 6.13 1.99
C ALA A 26 -27.01 5.69 2.78
N ASN A 27 -27.23 4.37 2.88
CA ASN A 27 -28.33 3.78 3.62
C ASN A 27 -27.99 2.32 4.00
N ALA A 28 -28.92 1.64 4.68
CA ALA A 28 -28.75 0.26 5.14
C ALA A 28 -28.99 -0.80 4.04
N SER A 29 -29.08 -0.41 2.77
CA SER A 29 -29.30 -1.37 1.68
C SER A 29 -28.09 -2.28 1.48
N PRO A 30 -28.32 -3.55 1.09
CA PRO A 30 -27.27 -4.44 0.64
C PRO A 30 -26.37 -3.83 -0.44
N GLU A 31 -26.96 -3.10 -1.39
CA GLU A 31 -26.27 -2.42 -2.49
C GLU A 31 -25.29 -1.36 -1.97
N SER A 32 -25.71 -0.54 -1.01
CA SER A 32 -24.84 0.47 -0.39
C SER A 32 -23.67 -0.16 0.34
N LYS A 33 -23.89 -1.28 1.04
CA LYS A 33 -22.81 -2.05 1.69
C LYS A 33 -21.82 -2.62 0.68
N VAL A 34 -22.33 -3.20 -0.40
CA VAL A 34 -21.54 -3.77 -1.49
C VAL A 34 -20.68 -2.69 -2.17
N CYS A 35 -21.23 -1.48 -2.37
CA CYS A 35 -20.50 -0.34 -2.92
C CYS A 35 -19.35 0.14 -2.02
N VAL A 36 -19.57 0.20 -0.70
CA VAL A 36 -18.51 0.54 0.27
C VAL A 36 -17.39 -0.49 0.23
N ILE A 37 -17.73 -1.79 0.22
CA ILE A 37 -16.75 -2.86 0.14
C ILE A 37 -15.97 -2.80 -1.18
N ALA A 38 -16.64 -2.48 -2.30
CA ALA A 38 -15.95 -2.29 -3.58
C ALA A 38 -14.91 -1.19 -3.49
N ALA A 39 -15.26 -0.03 -2.93
CA ALA A 39 -14.35 1.12 -2.82
C ALA A 39 -13.16 0.87 -1.88
N GLN A 40 -13.35 0.06 -0.82
CA GLN A 40 -12.32 -0.17 0.20
C GLN A 40 -11.46 -1.42 -0.05
N GLN A 41 -12.05 -2.48 -0.59
CA GLN A 41 -11.47 -3.83 -0.67
C GLN A 41 -11.47 -4.39 -2.10
N GLY A 42 -11.97 -3.63 -3.06
CA GLY A 42 -11.96 -3.98 -4.47
C GLY A 42 -13.08 -4.93 -4.89
N LEU A 43 -13.07 -5.25 -6.19
CA LEU A 43 -14.20 -5.86 -6.88
C LEU A 43 -14.44 -7.33 -6.45
N SER A 44 -13.40 -8.02 -6.01
CA SER A 44 -13.51 -9.41 -5.55
C SER A 44 -14.30 -9.50 -4.25
N ALA A 45 -13.92 -8.70 -3.25
CA ALA A 45 -14.61 -8.63 -1.97
C ALA A 45 -16.08 -8.19 -2.14
N ALA A 46 -16.32 -7.21 -3.01
CA ALA A 46 -17.67 -6.78 -3.34
C ALA A 46 -18.55 -7.90 -3.91
N ARG A 47 -17.99 -8.75 -4.80
CA ARG A 47 -18.69 -9.92 -5.34
C ARG A 47 -19.04 -10.94 -4.26
N THR A 48 -18.11 -11.21 -3.35
CA THR A 48 -18.37 -12.11 -2.23
C THR A 48 -19.48 -11.59 -1.32
N GLU A 49 -19.52 -10.28 -1.06
CA GLU A 49 -20.61 -9.71 -0.28
C GLU A 49 -21.95 -9.74 -1.05
N ALA A 50 -21.93 -9.35 -2.33
CA ALA A 50 -23.12 -9.29 -3.18
C ALA A 50 -23.84 -10.65 -3.27
N GLN A 51 -23.08 -11.75 -3.30
CA GLN A 51 -23.63 -13.11 -3.32
C GLN A 51 -24.50 -13.43 -2.08
N LYS A 52 -24.19 -12.85 -0.92
CA LYS A 52 -24.99 -13.05 0.31
C LYS A 52 -26.40 -12.47 0.20
N TYR A 53 -26.58 -11.52 -0.70
CA TYR A 53 -27.83 -10.79 -0.91
C TYR A 53 -28.47 -11.08 -2.28
N GLY A 54 -27.94 -12.04 -3.05
CA GLY A 54 -28.44 -12.37 -4.38
C GLY A 54 -28.16 -11.32 -5.46
N ILE A 55 -27.23 -10.39 -5.21
CA ILE A 55 -26.88 -9.33 -6.15
C ILE A 55 -25.82 -9.85 -7.13
N ASN A 56 -26.09 -9.74 -8.43
CA ASN A 56 -25.14 -10.14 -9.47
C ASN A 56 -24.29 -8.93 -9.91
N ILE A 57 -22.97 -9.02 -9.70
CA ILE A 57 -22.00 -8.07 -10.26
C ILE A 57 -21.33 -8.71 -11.48
N SER A 58 -21.81 -8.33 -12.66
CA SER A 58 -21.27 -8.80 -13.93
C SER A 58 -19.81 -8.35 -14.11
N ARG A 59 -19.06 -9.11 -14.91
CA ARG A 59 -17.74 -8.69 -15.38
C ARG A 59 -17.84 -7.74 -16.58
N PHE A 60 -18.93 -7.85 -17.34
CA PHE A 60 -19.01 -7.28 -18.69
C PHE A 60 -20.06 -6.18 -18.81
N SER A 61 -21.15 -6.27 -18.05
CA SER A 61 -22.25 -5.31 -18.07
C SER A 61 -22.31 -4.48 -16.79
N LYS A 62 -22.90 -3.29 -16.91
CA LYS A 62 -23.24 -2.47 -15.75
C LYS A 62 -24.43 -3.10 -15.02
N THR A 63 -24.19 -3.72 -13.88
CA THR A 63 -25.27 -4.36 -13.09
C THR A 63 -25.47 -3.74 -11.72
N LEU A 64 -24.52 -2.92 -11.27
CA LEU A 64 -24.61 -2.16 -10.03
C LEU A 64 -23.84 -0.86 -10.17
N GLU A 65 -24.50 0.24 -9.82
CA GLU A 65 -23.92 1.58 -9.81
C GLU A 65 -23.86 2.09 -8.37
N CYS A 66 -22.73 2.69 -8.02
CA CYS A 66 -22.45 3.30 -6.74
C CYS A 66 -22.35 4.81 -6.97
N ASN A 67 -23.33 5.57 -6.50
CA ASN A 67 -23.42 7.02 -6.75
C ASN A 67 -23.36 7.41 -8.25
N GLY A 68 -23.97 6.59 -9.12
CA GLY A 68 -23.99 6.81 -10.56
C GLY A 68 -22.72 6.36 -11.30
N GLU A 69 -21.71 5.83 -10.58
CA GLU A 69 -20.52 5.24 -11.17
C GLU A 69 -20.59 3.72 -11.13
N ASP A 70 -20.08 3.05 -12.16
CA ASP A 70 -20.07 1.59 -12.20
C ASP A 70 -19.20 1.03 -11.06
N ILE A 71 -19.70 0.01 -10.36
CA ILE A 71 -18.99 -0.61 -9.23
C ILE A 71 -17.57 -1.10 -9.59
N ARG A 72 -17.31 -1.45 -10.85
CA ARG A 72 -15.99 -1.87 -11.33
C ARG A 72 -15.01 -0.71 -11.38
N ASP A 73 -15.49 0.50 -11.63
CA ASP A 73 -14.67 1.71 -11.66
C ASP A 73 -14.36 2.19 -10.24
N ILE A 74 -15.36 2.18 -9.36
CA ILE A 74 -15.19 2.41 -7.92
C ILE A 74 -14.19 1.42 -7.31
N ALA A 75 -14.29 0.14 -7.68
CA ALA A 75 -13.40 -0.89 -7.16
C ALA A 75 -11.92 -0.71 -7.53
N LYS A 76 -11.60 0.05 -8.59
CA LYS A 76 -10.20 0.38 -8.93
C LYS A 76 -9.59 1.34 -7.90
N GLN A 77 -10.42 2.09 -7.17
CA GLN A 77 -9.98 3.05 -6.17
C GLN A 77 -9.46 2.34 -4.90
N ALA A 78 -9.89 1.11 -4.63
CA ALA A 78 -9.42 0.31 -3.49
C ALA A 78 -7.91 0.09 -3.48
N GLY A 79 -7.27 -0.03 -4.65
CA GLY A 79 -5.80 -0.14 -4.73
C GLY A 79 -5.05 1.11 -4.24
N PHE A 80 -5.72 2.28 -4.22
CA PHE A 80 -5.18 3.51 -3.63
C PHE A 80 -5.39 3.54 -2.11
N VAL A 81 -6.51 2.99 -1.62
CA VAL A 81 -6.80 2.87 -0.18
C VAL A 81 -5.91 1.82 0.47
N GLU A 82 -5.67 0.67 -0.17
CA GLU A 82 -4.79 -0.40 0.35
C GLU A 82 -3.31 0.03 0.40
N ALA A 83 -2.89 0.97 -0.46
CA ALA A 83 -1.59 1.62 -0.33
C ALA A 83 -1.52 2.61 0.87
N GLN A 84 -2.65 2.95 1.48
CA GLN A 84 -2.76 3.90 2.59
C GLN A 84 -3.27 3.26 3.90
N THR A 85 -3.91 2.09 3.87
CA THR A 85 -4.42 1.41 5.06
C THR A 85 -3.57 0.19 5.44
N GLN A 86 -2.72 0.45 6.43
CA GLN A 86 -2.10 -0.49 7.38
C GLN A 86 -0.81 -1.18 6.94
N ASP A 87 0.29 -0.44 7.10
CA ASP A 87 1.51 -0.98 7.71
C ASP A 87 1.14 -1.53 9.11
N LYS A 88 0.58 -2.75 9.19
CA LYS A 88 0.59 -3.50 10.45
C LYS A 88 2.04 -3.77 10.75
N ALA A 89 2.64 -2.93 11.58
CA ALA A 89 3.99 -3.09 12.06
C ALA A 89 4.12 -4.46 12.76
N VAL A 90 4.96 -5.34 12.21
CA VAL A 90 5.32 -6.64 12.78
C VAL A 90 6.71 -6.52 13.38
N ALA A 91 6.82 -6.77 14.69
CA ALA A 91 8.12 -6.87 15.34
C ALA A 91 8.85 -8.12 14.82
N LEU A 92 10.03 -7.93 14.22
CA LEU A 92 10.90 -9.03 13.87
C LEU A 92 11.65 -9.50 15.13
N VAL A 93 11.38 -10.73 15.56
CA VAL A 93 12.06 -11.34 16.72
C VAL A 93 13.18 -12.25 16.25
N ALA A 94 14.40 -11.95 16.70
CA ALA A 94 15.55 -12.82 16.50
C ALA A 94 15.35 -14.14 17.25
N LYS A 95 15.39 -15.27 16.55
CA LYS A 95 15.48 -16.59 17.21
C LYS A 95 16.86 -16.82 17.85
N THR A 96 17.88 -16.19 17.31
CA THR A 96 19.30 -16.34 17.70
C THR A 96 20.00 -15.01 17.64
N ALA A 97 20.93 -14.73 18.56
CA ALA A 97 21.73 -13.50 18.57
C ALA A 97 22.99 -13.61 17.69
N SER A 98 22.85 -14.15 16.47
CA SER A 98 23.98 -14.24 15.54
C SER A 98 24.16 -12.93 14.77
N ALA A 99 25.38 -12.63 14.34
CA ALA A 99 25.68 -11.47 13.52
C ALA A 99 24.85 -11.45 12.22
N GLU A 100 24.53 -12.61 11.65
CA GLU A 100 23.65 -12.75 10.48
C GLU A 100 22.21 -12.35 10.82
N THR A 101 21.72 -12.72 12.00
CA THR A 101 20.37 -12.37 12.45
C THR A 101 20.24 -10.87 12.67
N GLU A 102 21.26 -10.23 13.26
CA GLU A 102 21.31 -8.78 13.44
C GLU A 102 21.32 -8.05 12.09
N LEU A 103 22.10 -8.55 11.12
CA LEU A 103 22.11 -7.98 9.76
C LEU A 103 20.77 -8.14 9.04
N CYS A 104 20.06 -9.26 9.26
CA CYS A 104 18.72 -9.46 8.73
C CYS A 104 17.70 -8.48 9.30
N ILE A 105 17.75 -8.24 10.62
CA ILE A 105 16.88 -7.26 11.29
C ILE A 105 17.22 -5.85 10.80
N LYS A 106 18.51 -5.49 10.77
CA LYS A 106 18.97 -4.19 10.28
C LYS A 106 18.55 -3.94 8.85
N ALA A 107 18.73 -4.92 7.96
CA ALA A 107 18.31 -4.80 6.57
C ALA A 107 16.79 -4.68 6.41
N ALA A 108 16.00 -5.33 7.27
CA ALA A 108 14.54 -5.20 7.23
C ALA A 108 14.06 -3.84 7.73
N LYS A 109 14.66 -3.29 8.79
CA LYS A 109 14.30 -1.97 9.33
C LYS A 109 14.82 -0.82 8.46
N ASP A 110 16.09 -0.89 8.05
CA ASP A 110 16.82 0.23 7.44
C ASP A 110 17.06 0.04 5.92
N GLY A 111 16.57 -1.06 5.36
CA GLY A 111 16.77 -1.43 3.96
C GLY A 111 18.11 -2.12 3.67
N VAL A 112 18.21 -2.81 2.53
CA VAL A 112 19.40 -3.60 2.13
C VAL A 112 20.68 -2.74 2.03
N ALA A 113 20.55 -1.46 1.73
CA ALA A 113 21.70 -0.54 1.64
C ALA A 113 22.43 -0.38 2.98
N SER A 114 21.72 -0.51 4.11
CA SER A 114 22.28 -0.37 5.46
C SER A 114 23.37 -1.41 5.79
N ILE A 115 23.38 -2.54 5.07
CA ILE A 115 24.35 -3.62 5.24
C ILE A 115 25.37 -3.70 4.10
N ALA A 116 25.34 -2.78 3.14
CA ALA A 116 26.19 -2.83 1.94
C ALA A 116 27.70 -2.84 2.27
N VAL A 117 28.10 -2.23 3.39
CA VAL A 117 29.48 -2.23 3.91
C VAL A 117 30.04 -3.65 4.13
N HIS A 118 29.17 -4.65 4.32
CA HIS A 118 29.56 -6.04 4.51
C HIS A 118 29.81 -6.79 3.17
N GLY A 119 29.71 -6.10 2.03
CA GLY A 119 30.15 -6.60 0.72
C GLY A 119 29.56 -7.96 0.35
N HIS A 120 30.43 -8.95 0.13
CA HIS A 120 30.01 -10.31 -0.24
C HIS A 120 29.11 -10.96 0.82
N LYS A 121 29.37 -10.70 2.13
CA LYS A 121 28.56 -11.24 3.21
C LYS A 121 27.13 -10.70 3.16
N ALA A 122 26.92 -9.44 2.77
CA ALA A 122 25.59 -8.89 2.56
C ALA A 122 24.87 -9.53 1.35
N ARG A 123 25.61 -9.79 0.27
CA ARG A 123 25.05 -10.39 -0.97
C ARG A 123 24.62 -11.85 -0.79
N SER A 124 25.36 -12.61 0.02
CA SER A 124 25.05 -14.02 0.31
C SER A 124 24.18 -14.22 1.55
N LEU A 125 23.86 -13.16 2.29
CA LEU A 125 23.05 -13.22 3.52
C LEU A 125 21.68 -13.81 3.23
N ARG A 126 21.28 -14.80 4.05
CA ARG A 126 19.94 -15.38 4.03
C ARG A 126 19.24 -15.15 5.36
N CYS A 127 17.99 -14.71 5.27
CA CYS A 127 17.11 -14.42 6.39
C CYS A 127 15.89 -15.33 6.27
N ASN A 128 15.65 -16.20 7.26
CA ASN A 128 14.59 -17.22 7.20
C ASN A 128 14.61 -18.03 5.88
N ASN A 129 15.79 -18.49 5.48
CA ASN A 129 16.04 -19.22 4.24
C ASN A 129 15.80 -18.43 2.94
N LEU A 130 15.53 -17.13 3.00
CA LEU A 130 15.37 -16.25 1.82
C LEU A 130 16.61 -15.38 1.61
N PRO A 131 17.01 -15.06 0.36
CA PRO A 131 18.00 -14.02 0.12
C PRO A 131 17.57 -12.70 0.76
N VAL A 132 18.50 -11.96 1.38
CA VAL A 132 18.17 -10.74 2.15
C VAL A 132 17.32 -9.73 1.35
N LYS A 133 17.55 -9.60 0.04
CA LYS A 133 16.76 -8.69 -0.82
C LYS A 133 15.28 -9.07 -0.87
N GLU A 134 14.98 -10.37 -0.98
CA GLU A 134 13.59 -10.85 -1.01
C GLU A 134 12.96 -10.80 0.37
N PHE A 135 13.74 -11.08 1.41
CA PHE A 135 13.29 -10.90 2.79
C PHE A 135 12.88 -9.44 3.07
N VAL A 136 13.71 -8.46 2.71
CA VAL A 136 13.39 -7.03 2.90
C VAL A 136 12.19 -6.60 2.04
N LYS A 137 12.04 -7.14 0.83
CA LYS A 137 10.85 -6.87 0.01
C LYS A 137 9.57 -7.36 0.68
N GLN A 138 9.63 -8.51 1.36
CA GLN A 138 8.47 -9.13 2.02
C GLN A 138 8.15 -8.51 3.38
N TYR A 139 9.18 -8.13 4.16
CA TYR A 139 9.00 -7.73 5.56
C TYR A 139 9.44 -6.29 5.87
N GLY A 140 10.17 -5.62 4.99
CA GLY A 140 10.77 -4.31 5.28
C GLY A 140 9.78 -3.15 5.36
N LYS A 141 8.58 -3.29 4.80
CA LYS A 141 7.51 -2.29 4.94
C LYS A 141 6.78 -2.37 6.29
N VAL A 142 6.87 -3.53 6.94
CA VAL A 142 6.16 -3.81 8.19
C VAL A 142 7.10 -3.94 9.38
N ALA A 143 8.42 -3.94 9.20
CA ALA A 143 9.37 -4.10 10.29
C ALA A 143 9.51 -2.81 11.11
N ILE A 144 9.32 -2.91 12.44
CA ILE A 144 9.60 -1.85 13.43
C ILE A 144 10.75 -2.22 14.35
#